data_AF-A0A4Y7PXF2-F1
#
_entry.id   AF-A0A4Y7PXF2-F1
#
_cell.length_a   1.000
_cell.length_b   1.000
_cell.length_c   1.000
_cell.angle_alpha   90.00
_cell.angle_beta   90.00
_cell.angle_gamma   90.00
#
_symmetry.space_group_name_H-M   'P 1'
#
loop_
_entity.id
_entity.type
_entity.pdbx_description
1 polymer ?
#
loop_
_entity_poly.entity_id
_entity_poly.type
_entity_poly.pdbx_seq_one_letter_code
_entity_poly.pdbx_strand_id
1 'polypeptide(L)'
;MAVELPTDQLSNILHYISLARYSDLVALVVLVYDYLLTFDLEFSQVWCQRVSLASSLFLWIRYMHPLKIILQLKLAFASPSNLDDSVGPSDMYYYYRKSLISFAQGCLSRQIANILEVITPLVVILIFVNRTWAIYLKSRKILILFGSLGAGLAILKIVLLIVGVSYNVRWEELCAEIGPHGYSTISRMMWVDTMKAHILLTDFTCRLLHTIAFFDFTFDSAVFWSTFYKTFHIARDMRLQRNPNSITYWILRDAFMYYLTRISLITHFTPLQVAFGSHLSMAEFRTTGVIRPELESSAYTSVLRRPPTTADVGRHPPPRSGKVRPAY
;
A
#
# COMPACT_ATOMS: atom_id res chain seq x y z
N MET A 1 -4.88 -23.59 20.07
CA MET A 1 -6.28 -23.14 19.98
C MET A 1 -6.31 -22.11 18.87
N ALA A 2 -6.89 -22.44 17.71
CA ALA A 2 -7.04 -21.48 16.64
C ALA A 2 -8.17 -20.51 17.04
N VAL A 3 -7.91 -19.21 16.97
CA VAL A 3 -8.95 -18.20 17.19
C VAL A 3 -9.72 -18.08 15.88
N GLU A 4 -10.97 -18.54 15.86
CA GLU A 4 -11.85 -18.37 14.71
C GLU A 4 -12.35 -16.92 14.69
N LEU A 5 -11.99 -16.17 13.64
CA LEU A 5 -12.55 -14.85 13.40
C LEU A 5 -14.05 -15.00 13.08
N PRO A 6 -14.93 -14.12 13.58
CA PRO A 6 -16.33 -14.13 13.21
C PRO A 6 -16.51 -14.07 11.67
N THR A 7 -17.32 -14.99 11.12
CA THR A 7 -17.48 -15.17 9.67
C THR A 7 -18.02 -13.93 8.96
N ASP A 8 -18.80 -13.11 9.66
CA ASP A 8 -19.32 -11.82 9.22
C ASP A 8 -18.20 -10.78 8.98
N GLN A 9 -17.22 -10.71 9.88
CA GLN A 9 -16.08 -9.80 9.71
C GLN A 9 -15.22 -10.17 8.51
N LEU A 10 -14.96 -11.46 8.32
CA LEU A 10 -14.17 -11.95 7.19
C LEU A 10 -14.85 -11.62 5.85
N SER A 11 -16.17 -11.85 5.75
CA SER A 11 -16.95 -11.54 4.55
C SER A 11 -16.87 -10.04 4.20
N ASN A 12 -16.98 -9.17 5.20
CA ASN A 12 -16.86 -7.73 4.99
C ASN A 12 -15.48 -7.35 4.45
N ILE A 13 -14.40 -7.84 5.07
CA ILE A 13 -13.02 -7.55 4.64
C ILE A 13 -12.81 -7.99 3.18
N LEU A 14 -13.27 -9.19 2.81
CA LEU A 14 -13.17 -9.70 1.44
C LEU A 14 -13.95 -8.82 0.45
N HIS A 15 -15.15 -8.37 0.84
CA HIS A 15 -15.96 -7.47 0.01
C HIS A 15 -15.23 -6.14 -0.26
N TYR A 16 -14.59 -5.55 0.76
CA TYR A 16 -13.83 -4.30 0.58
C TYR A 16 -12.57 -4.48 -0.28
N ILE A 17 -11.81 -5.56 -0.07
CA ILE A 17 -10.64 -5.88 -0.90
C ILE A 17 -11.07 -6.05 -2.37
N SER A 18 -12.18 -6.75 -2.60
CA SER A 18 -12.77 -6.90 -3.93
C SER A 18 -13.16 -5.55 -4.52
N LEU A 19 -13.87 -4.71 -3.76
CA LEU A 19 -14.30 -3.38 -4.21
C LEU A 19 -13.12 -2.49 -4.58
N ALA A 20 -12.04 -2.50 -3.79
CA ALA A 20 -10.82 -1.76 -4.08
C ALA A 20 -10.19 -2.20 -5.40
N ARG A 21 -10.06 -3.51 -5.63
CA ARG A 21 -9.52 -4.07 -6.89
C ARG A 21 -10.37 -3.69 -8.11
N TYR A 22 -11.69 -3.72 -7.97
CA TYR A 22 -12.59 -3.28 -9.04
C TYR A 22 -12.46 -1.77 -9.31
N SER A 23 -12.33 -0.96 -8.27
CA SER A 23 -12.10 0.48 -8.42
C SER A 23 -10.81 0.78 -9.19
N ASP A 24 -9.71 0.08 -8.89
CA ASP A 24 -8.44 0.25 -9.60
C ASP A 24 -8.55 -0.16 -11.08
N LEU A 25 -9.29 -1.22 -11.38
CA LEU A 25 -9.55 -1.66 -12.74
C LEU A 25 -10.40 -0.65 -13.52
N VAL A 26 -11.46 -0.11 -12.91
CA VAL A 26 -12.28 0.94 -13.50
C VAL A 26 -11.44 2.20 -13.75
N ALA A 27 -10.61 2.60 -12.78
CA ALA A 27 -9.69 3.73 -12.93
C ALA A 27 -8.71 3.51 -14.10
N LEU A 28 -8.16 2.30 -14.25
CA LEU A 28 -7.30 1.96 -15.39
C LEU A 28 -8.05 2.09 -16.72
N VAL A 29 -9.28 1.56 -16.82
CA VAL A 29 -10.09 1.63 -18.05
C VAL A 29 -10.39 3.08 -18.41
N VAL A 30 -10.78 3.91 -17.44
CA VAL A 30 -11.03 5.35 -17.67
C VAL A 30 -9.75 6.07 -18.12
N LEU A 31 -8.61 5.75 -17.52
CA LEU A 31 -7.32 6.31 -17.95
C LEU A 31 -7.00 5.89 -19.39
N VAL A 32 -7.06 4.60 -19.71
CA VAL A 32 -6.79 4.11 -21.08
C VAL A 32 -7.73 4.78 -22.09
N TYR A 33 -8.99 4.99 -21.74
CA TYR A 33 -9.93 5.71 -22.59
C TYR A 33 -9.52 7.18 -22.80
N ASP A 34 -9.14 7.91 -21.74
CA ASP A 34 -8.61 9.27 -21.85
C ASP A 34 -7.38 9.31 -22.77
N TYR A 35 -6.48 8.34 -22.63
CA TYR A 35 -5.30 8.18 -23.49
C TYR A 35 -5.67 8.06 -24.95
N LEU A 36 -6.58 7.15 -25.29
CA LEU A 36 -6.98 6.94 -26.68
C LEU A 36 -7.60 8.20 -27.30
N LEU A 37 -8.37 8.96 -26.50
CA LEU A 37 -8.99 10.20 -26.97
C LEU A 37 -8.00 11.35 -27.21
N THR A 38 -6.92 11.41 -26.43
CA THR A 38 -5.98 12.55 -26.44
C THR A 38 -4.64 12.25 -27.10
N PHE A 39 -4.42 10.99 -27.53
CA PHE A 39 -3.17 10.54 -28.15
C PHE A 39 -2.78 11.34 -29.40
N ASP A 40 -3.72 11.66 -30.29
CA ASP A 40 -3.43 12.43 -31.52
C ASP A 40 -2.97 13.87 -31.20
N LEU A 41 -3.63 14.50 -30.23
CA LEU A 41 -3.25 15.82 -29.74
C LEU A 41 -1.87 15.79 -29.05
N GLU A 42 -1.61 14.76 -28.24
CA GLU A 42 -0.30 14.58 -27.61
C GLU A 42 0.81 14.36 -28.62
N PHE A 43 0.57 13.52 -29.63
CA PHE A 43 1.56 13.21 -30.65
C PHE A 43 1.96 14.47 -31.40
N SER A 44 0.99 15.24 -31.89
CA SER A 44 1.24 16.48 -32.62
C SER A 44 1.87 17.58 -31.76
N GLN A 45 1.46 17.72 -30.48
CA GLN A 45 1.90 18.83 -29.63
C GLN A 45 3.13 18.52 -28.77
N VAL A 46 3.29 17.29 -28.29
CA VAL A 46 4.33 16.94 -27.32
C VAL A 46 5.48 16.20 -27.99
N TRP A 47 5.17 15.24 -28.86
CA TRP A 47 6.19 14.38 -29.47
C TRP A 47 6.91 15.05 -30.65
N CYS A 48 6.21 15.89 -31.42
CA CYS A 48 6.83 16.63 -32.53
C CYS A 48 7.54 17.93 -32.11
N GLN A 49 7.35 18.40 -30.86
CA GLN A 49 8.01 19.62 -30.36
C GLN A 49 9.38 19.32 -29.75
N ARG A 50 10.23 20.36 -29.65
CA ARG A 50 11.51 20.24 -28.94
C ARG A 50 11.24 19.89 -27.48
N VAL A 51 11.88 18.83 -26.98
CA VAL A 51 11.71 18.35 -25.60
C VAL A 51 12.07 19.47 -24.63
N SER A 52 11.04 20.05 -24.01
CA SER A 52 11.18 21.03 -22.93
C SER A 52 11.01 20.33 -21.58
N LEU A 53 11.45 20.96 -20.49
CA LEU A 53 11.20 20.46 -19.14
C LEU A 53 9.71 20.33 -18.83
N ALA A 54 8.88 21.22 -19.37
CA ALA A 54 7.42 21.12 -19.21
C ALA A 54 6.88 19.88 -19.94
N SER A 55 7.38 19.60 -21.14
CA SER A 55 7.04 18.41 -21.92
C SER A 55 7.45 17.12 -21.18
N SER A 56 8.64 17.08 -20.59
CA SER A 56 9.09 15.89 -19.85
C SER A 56 8.31 15.67 -18.55
N LEU A 57 8.00 16.73 -17.80
CA LEU A 57 7.17 16.65 -16.59
C LEU A 57 5.73 16.22 -16.93
N PHE A 58 5.18 16.71 -18.05
CA PHE A 58 3.87 16.29 -18.55
C PHE A 58 3.86 14.79 -18.88
N LEU A 59 4.82 14.32 -19.68
CA LEU A 59 4.95 12.90 -20.02
C LEU A 59 5.14 12.05 -18.74
N TRP A 60 5.92 12.52 -17.77
CA TRP A 60 6.11 11.81 -16.52
C TRP A 60 4.80 11.58 -15.77
N ILE A 61 4.04 12.65 -15.48
CA ILE A 61 2.76 12.51 -14.77
C ILE A 61 1.81 11.61 -15.53
N ARG A 62 1.75 11.80 -16.84
CA ARG A 62 0.87 11.05 -17.71
C ARG A 62 1.17 9.56 -17.61
N TYR A 63 2.37 9.11 -17.97
CA TYR A 63 2.68 7.69 -18.11
C TYR A 63 3.01 6.96 -16.80
N MET A 64 3.48 7.66 -15.76
CA MET A 64 3.86 7.00 -14.50
C MET A 64 2.65 6.57 -13.67
N HIS A 65 1.52 7.27 -13.75
CA HIS A 65 0.33 6.92 -12.99
C HIS A 65 -0.34 5.61 -13.48
N PRO A 66 -0.61 5.41 -14.78
CA PRO A 66 -1.06 4.12 -15.30
C PRO A 66 -0.05 3.00 -15.02
N LEU A 67 1.25 3.27 -15.12
CA LEU A 67 2.28 2.28 -14.80
C LEU A 67 2.17 1.83 -13.34
N LYS A 68 1.96 2.76 -12.40
CA LYS A 68 1.69 2.44 -10.99
C LYS A 68 0.47 1.51 -10.86
N ILE A 69 -0.65 1.85 -11.49
CA ILE A 69 -1.88 1.05 -11.42
C ILE A 69 -1.67 -0.34 -12.01
N ILE A 70 -0.99 -0.47 -13.16
CA ILE A 70 -0.68 -1.77 -13.78
C ILE A 70 0.19 -2.62 -12.87
N LEU A 71 1.21 -2.04 -12.23
CA LEU A 71 2.05 -2.75 -11.26
C LEU A 71 1.24 -3.21 -10.04
N GLN A 72 0.35 -2.36 -9.53
CA GLN A 72 -0.54 -2.70 -8.41
C GLN A 72 -1.54 -3.80 -8.76
N LEU A 73 -2.17 -3.73 -9.94
CA LEU A 73 -3.08 -4.78 -10.42
C LEU A 73 -2.32 -6.09 -10.63
N LYS A 74 -1.13 -6.06 -11.22
CA LYS A 74 -0.29 -7.25 -11.37
C LYS A 74 0.00 -7.90 -10.02
N LEU A 75 0.35 -7.09 -9.01
CA LEU A 75 0.56 -7.56 -7.63
C LEU A 75 -0.73 -8.11 -6.99
N ALA A 76 -1.87 -7.45 -7.22
CA ALA A 76 -3.16 -7.83 -6.64
C ALA A 76 -3.71 -9.14 -7.23
N PHE A 77 -3.50 -9.38 -8.52
CA PHE A 77 -3.97 -10.57 -9.25
C PHE A 77 -2.94 -11.70 -9.34
N ALA A 78 -1.67 -11.47 -8.96
CA ALA A 78 -0.66 -12.53 -8.90
C ALA A 78 -0.91 -13.54 -7.76
N SER A 79 -1.96 -13.37 -6.94
CA SER A 79 -2.32 -14.34 -5.91
C SER A 79 -2.69 -15.67 -6.57
N PRO A 80 -2.06 -16.79 -6.19
CA PRO A 80 -2.27 -18.09 -6.83
C PRO A 80 -3.64 -18.66 -6.42
N SER A 81 -4.71 -18.23 -7.10
CA SER A 81 -6.07 -18.75 -6.87
C SER A 81 -6.33 -20.11 -7.52
N ASN A 82 -5.39 -20.62 -8.33
CA ASN A 82 -5.54 -21.89 -9.06
C ASN A 82 -4.51 -22.90 -8.55
N LEU A 83 -4.49 -23.14 -7.25
CA LEU A 83 -3.93 -24.38 -6.71
C LEU A 83 -5.02 -25.43 -6.89
N ASP A 84 -4.96 -26.19 -7.99
CA ASP A 84 -5.66 -27.46 -8.07
C ASP A 84 -5.17 -28.33 -6.91
N ASP A 85 -6.10 -28.81 -6.07
CA ASP A 85 -5.84 -29.61 -4.86
C ASP A 85 -5.17 -30.98 -5.15
N SER A 86 -4.80 -31.27 -6.40
CA SER A 86 -4.31 -32.57 -6.85
C SER A 86 -2.77 -32.70 -6.91
N VAL A 87 -2.01 -31.74 -6.39
CA VAL A 87 -0.55 -31.78 -6.50
C VAL A 87 0.07 -32.70 -5.44
N GLY A 88 0.74 -33.75 -5.89
CA GLY A 88 1.38 -34.75 -5.04
C GLY A 88 2.61 -34.23 -4.27
N PRO A 89 3.02 -34.92 -3.19
CA PRO A 89 4.12 -34.50 -2.30
C PRO A 89 5.50 -34.37 -2.98
N SER A 90 5.71 -34.96 -4.16
CA SER A 90 6.96 -34.82 -4.93
C SER A 90 7.11 -33.47 -5.63
N ASP A 91 6.03 -32.70 -5.82
CA ASP A 91 6.06 -31.40 -6.50
C ASP A 91 6.28 -30.22 -5.53
N MET A 92 6.47 -30.50 -4.24
CA MET A 92 6.71 -29.49 -3.21
C MET A 92 7.95 -28.62 -3.50
N TYR A 93 9.00 -29.21 -4.09
CA TYR A 93 10.21 -28.46 -4.48
C TYR A 93 9.94 -27.49 -5.65
N TYR A 94 9.13 -27.90 -6.63
CA TYR A 94 8.74 -27.03 -7.74
C TYR A 94 7.85 -25.88 -7.26
N TYR A 95 6.95 -26.16 -6.31
CA TYR A 95 6.15 -25.13 -5.63
C TYR A 95 7.02 -24.13 -4.87
N TYR A 96 8.02 -24.60 -4.13
CA TYR A 96 8.93 -23.73 -3.39
C TYR A 96 9.73 -22.83 -4.33
N ARG A 97 10.26 -23.36 -5.45
CA ARG A 97 10.98 -22.58 -6.46
C ARG A 97 10.08 -21.55 -7.14
N LYS A 98 8.86 -21.92 -7.51
CA LYS A 98 7.87 -21.01 -8.13
C LYS A 98 7.43 -19.92 -7.15
N SER A 99 7.27 -20.27 -5.88
CA SER A 99 6.99 -19.34 -4.79
C SER A 99 8.14 -18.34 -4.60
N LEU A 100 9.40 -18.80 -4.59
CA LEU A 100 10.58 -17.93 -4.47
C LEU A 100 10.72 -16.95 -5.65
N ILE A 101 10.50 -17.40 -6.88
CA ILE A 101 10.56 -16.51 -8.06
C ILE A 101 9.41 -15.49 -8.03
N SER A 102 8.20 -15.94 -7.68
CA SER A 102 7.04 -15.04 -7.51
C SER A 102 7.26 -14.04 -6.38
N PHE A 103 7.92 -14.46 -5.31
CA PHE A 103 8.27 -13.61 -4.18
C PHE A 103 9.29 -12.55 -4.59
N ALA A 104 10.41 -12.93 -5.21
CA ALA A 104 11.44 -12.00 -5.67
C ALA A 104 10.89 -10.99 -6.70
N GLN A 105 10.04 -11.44 -7.63
CA GLN A 105 9.39 -10.56 -8.59
C GLN A 105 8.36 -9.62 -7.92
N GLY A 106 7.69 -10.10 -6.87
CA GLY A 106 6.82 -9.31 -6.00
C GLY A 106 7.57 -8.22 -5.25
N CYS A 107 8.77 -8.52 -4.72
CA CYS A 107 9.60 -7.56 -3.99
C CYS A 107 10.05 -6.40 -4.89
N LEU A 108 10.61 -6.69 -6.06
CA LEU A 108 11.06 -5.65 -6.99
C LEU A 108 9.90 -4.76 -7.45
N SER A 109 8.78 -5.37 -7.84
CA SER A 109 7.60 -4.62 -8.28
C SER A 109 6.98 -3.78 -7.16
N ARG A 110 6.99 -4.28 -5.91
CA ARG A 110 6.55 -3.52 -4.74
C ARG A 110 7.49 -2.36 -4.42
N GLN A 111 8.81 -2.56 -4.48
CA GLN A 111 9.77 -1.46 -4.29
C GLN A 111 9.60 -0.38 -5.35
N ILE A 112 9.48 -0.77 -6.63
CA ILE A 112 9.22 0.16 -7.72
C ILE A 112 7.90 0.91 -7.48
N ALA A 113 6.82 0.21 -7.11
CA ALA A 113 5.54 0.84 -6.83
C ALA A 113 5.62 1.86 -5.66
N ASN A 114 6.33 1.52 -4.58
CA ASN A 114 6.53 2.43 -3.44
C ASN A 114 7.33 3.68 -3.86
N ILE A 115 8.36 3.52 -4.70
CA ILE A 115 9.14 4.65 -5.22
C ILE A 115 8.26 5.55 -6.12
N LEU A 116 7.49 4.95 -7.03
CA LEU A 116 6.56 5.66 -7.90
C LEU A 116 5.48 6.40 -7.10
N GLU A 117 5.03 5.82 -5.99
CA GLU A 117 4.05 6.41 -5.09
C GLU A 117 4.54 7.71 -4.44
N VAL A 118 5.86 7.87 -4.26
CA VAL A 118 6.44 9.11 -3.75
C VAL A 118 6.82 10.05 -4.88
N ILE A 119 7.48 9.58 -5.94
CA ILE A 119 7.97 10.46 -7.01
C ILE A 119 6.81 11.12 -7.77
N THR A 120 5.74 10.40 -8.07
CA THR A 120 4.60 10.94 -8.83
C THR A 120 3.98 12.18 -8.17
N PRO A 121 3.56 12.15 -6.89
CA PRO A 121 3.04 13.34 -6.23
C PRO A 121 4.07 14.46 -6.06
N LEU A 122 5.38 14.17 -5.93
CA LEU A 122 6.42 15.22 -5.92
C LEU A 122 6.43 16.01 -7.24
N VAL A 123 6.33 15.31 -8.37
CA VAL A 123 6.26 15.94 -9.69
C VAL A 123 4.97 16.76 -9.82
N VAL A 124 3.84 16.24 -9.33
CA VAL A 124 2.56 16.97 -9.30
C VAL A 124 2.67 18.26 -8.48
N ILE A 125 3.25 18.19 -7.27
CA ILE A 125 3.50 19.36 -6.41
C ILE A 125 4.36 20.39 -7.14
N LEU A 126 5.45 19.96 -7.78
CA LEU A 126 6.34 20.84 -8.55
C LEU A 126 5.57 21.57 -9.66
N ILE A 127 4.73 20.85 -10.42
CA ILE A 127 3.93 21.46 -11.49
C ILE A 127 2.93 22.46 -10.92
N PHE A 128 2.24 22.12 -9.83
CA PHE A 128 1.29 23.04 -9.22
C PHE A 128 1.94 24.30 -8.65
N VAL A 129 3.10 24.17 -7.99
CA VAL A 129 3.87 25.32 -7.51
C VAL A 129 4.31 26.20 -8.67
N ASN A 130 4.89 25.62 -9.72
CA ASN A 130 5.34 26.36 -10.91
C ASN A 130 4.18 27.07 -11.62
N ARG A 131 3.05 26.39 -11.78
CA ARG A 131 1.84 26.95 -12.40
C ARG A 131 1.29 28.12 -11.57
N THR A 132 1.19 27.95 -10.26
CA THR A 132 0.71 29.00 -9.35
C THR A 132 1.67 30.20 -9.37
N TRP A 133 2.98 29.97 -9.36
CA TRP A 133 3.99 31.02 -9.47
C TRP A 133 3.89 31.82 -10.78
N ALA A 134 3.66 31.14 -11.90
CA ALA A 134 3.47 31.77 -13.21
C ALA A 134 2.20 32.64 -13.25
N ILE A 135 1.08 32.14 -12.72
CA ILE A 135 -0.21 32.86 -12.65
C ILE A 135 -0.09 34.16 -11.82
N TYR A 136 0.73 34.15 -10.77
CA TYR A 136 0.98 35.30 -9.92
C TYR A 136 2.14 36.18 -10.41
N LEU A 137 2.36 36.24 -11.73
CA LEU A 137 3.36 37.10 -12.38
C LEU A 137 4.76 36.97 -11.77
N LYS A 138 5.15 35.73 -11.42
CA LYS A 138 6.44 35.38 -10.82
C LYS A 138 6.72 36.03 -9.46
N SER A 139 5.69 36.36 -8.68
CA SER A 139 5.86 36.87 -7.31
C SER A 139 6.62 35.89 -6.41
N ARG A 140 7.77 36.32 -5.87
CA ARG A 140 8.61 35.50 -4.97
C ARG A 140 7.88 35.09 -3.68
N LYS A 141 6.94 35.92 -3.19
CA LYS A 141 6.18 35.63 -1.97
C LYS A 141 5.31 34.38 -2.12
N ILE A 142 4.65 34.24 -3.27
CA ILE A 142 3.80 33.10 -3.60
C ILE A 142 4.66 31.84 -3.77
N LEU A 143 5.84 31.98 -4.40
CA LEU A 143 6.79 30.88 -4.52
C LEU A 143 7.28 30.37 -3.16
N ILE A 144 7.63 31.26 -2.22
CA ILE A 144 8.06 30.87 -0.87
C ILE A 144 6.91 30.21 -0.10
N LEU A 145 5.69 30.72 -0.21
CA LEU A 145 4.51 30.17 0.47
C LEU A 145 4.19 28.75 -0.02
N PHE A 146 3.96 28.57 -1.31
CA PHE A 146 3.60 27.26 -1.87
C PHE A 146 4.79 26.31 -1.97
N GLY A 147 6.00 26.84 -2.19
CA GLY A 147 7.23 26.07 -2.21
C GLY A 147 7.56 25.49 -0.84
N SER A 148 7.39 26.25 0.25
CA SER A 148 7.61 25.71 1.60
C SER A 148 6.56 24.66 1.98
N LEU A 149 5.29 24.88 1.64
CA LEU A 149 4.22 23.91 1.89
C LEU A 149 4.44 22.61 1.08
N GLY A 150 4.77 22.74 -0.20
CA GLY A 150 5.12 21.62 -1.07
C GLY A 150 6.38 20.87 -0.60
N ALA A 151 7.40 21.58 -0.11
CA ALA A 151 8.61 20.97 0.45
C ALA A 151 8.33 20.20 1.74
N GLY A 152 7.48 20.73 2.64
CA GLY A 152 7.03 20.01 3.83
C GLY A 152 6.32 18.70 3.49
N LEU A 153 5.42 18.75 2.51
CA LEU A 153 4.77 17.56 1.96
C LEU A 153 5.75 16.55 1.36
N ALA A 154 6.72 17.04 0.59
CA ALA A 154 7.75 16.20 0.01
C ALA A 154 8.56 15.45 1.07
N ILE A 155 8.97 16.15 2.12
CA ILE A 155 9.70 15.56 3.24
C ILE A 155 8.86 14.48 3.92
N LEU A 156 7.57 14.73 4.21
CA LEU A 156 6.69 13.75 4.84
C LEU A 156 6.55 12.48 3.99
N LYS A 157 6.39 12.61 2.66
CA LYS A 157 6.32 11.45 1.76
C LYS A 157 7.64 10.69 1.67
N ILE A 158 8.78 11.38 1.70
CA ILE A 158 10.10 10.74 1.75
C ILE A 158 10.28 9.98 3.07
N VAL A 159 9.88 10.54 4.21
CA VAL A 159 9.90 9.85 5.50
C VAL A 159 9.03 8.59 5.44
N LEU A 160 7.83 8.68 4.87
CA LEU A 160 6.95 7.52 4.67
C LEU A 160 7.63 6.45 3.80
N LEU A 161 8.32 6.84 2.73
CA LEU A 161 9.06 5.90 1.89
C LEU A 161 10.17 5.20 2.67
N ILE A 162 10.98 5.94 3.43
CA ILE A 162 12.07 5.38 4.24
C ILE A 162 11.52 4.38 5.25
N VAL A 163 10.44 4.73 5.95
CA VAL A 163 9.78 3.85 6.91
C VAL A 163 9.23 2.61 6.21
N GLY A 164 8.56 2.78 5.06
CA GLY A 164 7.98 1.69 4.27
C GLY A 164 9.04 0.74 3.70
N VAL A 165 10.16 1.25 3.20
CA VAL A 165 11.29 0.43 2.71
C VAL A 165 11.92 -0.33 3.88
N SER A 166 12.21 0.35 5.00
CA SER A 166 12.79 -0.28 6.19
C SER A 166 11.91 -1.41 6.73
N TYR A 167 10.59 -1.23 6.67
CA TYR A 167 9.62 -2.25 7.06
C TYR A 167 9.66 -3.48 6.16
N ASN A 168 9.68 -3.29 4.83
CA ASN A 168 9.68 -4.40 3.89
C ASN A 168 10.97 -5.23 4.00
N VAL A 169 12.14 -4.59 4.11
CA VAL A 169 13.42 -5.30 4.26
C VAL A 169 13.42 -6.19 5.51
N ARG A 170 12.98 -5.65 6.66
CA ARG A 170 12.96 -6.41 7.91
C ARG A 170 11.98 -7.59 7.86
N TRP A 171 10.86 -7.45 7.17
CA TRP A 171 9.92 -8.55 6.96
C TRP A 171 10.50 -9.66 6.08
N GLU A 172 11.26 -9.30 5.04
CA GLU A 172 11.90 -10.25 4.15
C GLU A 172 12.97 -11.08 4.88
N GLU A 173 13.79 -10.43 5.71
CA GLU A 173 14.77 -11.12 6.57
C GLU A 173 14.09 -12.10 7.53
N LEU A 174 13.00 -11.67 8.18
CA LEU A 174 12.23 -12.50 9.10
C LEU A 174 11.65 -13.74 8.40
N CYS A 175 11.09 -13.58 7.19
CA CYS A 175 10.55 -14.68 6.40
C CYS A 175 11.63 -15.66 5.93
N ALA A 176 12.84 -15.18 5.61
CA ALA A 176 13.95 -16.02 5.20
C ALA A 176 14.51 -16.85 6.38
N GLU A 177 14.50 -16.28 7.58
CA GLU A 177 15.02 -16.94 8.79
C GLU A 177 14.05 -18.01 9.34
N ILE A 178 12.73 -17.85 9.13
CA ILE A 178 11.69 -18.84 9.51
C ILE A 178 11.66 -20.02 8.51
N GLY A 179 12.82 -20.50 8.06
CA GLY A 179 12.93 -21.67 7.20
C GLY A 179 12.14 -22.89 7.75
N PRO A 180 11.84 -23.89 6.88
CA PRO A 180 10.86 -24.94 7.15
C PRO A 180 11.11 -25.83 8.39
N HIS A 181 12.26 -25.69 9.05
CA HIS A 181 12.63 -26.48 10.24
C HIS A 181 12.79 -25.65 11.52
N GLY A 182 12.57 -24.33 11.50
CA GLY A 182 12.91 -23.40 12.60
C GLY A 182 11.91 -23.27 13.76
N TYR A 183 10.85 -24.10 13.83
CA TYR A 183 9.76 -23.89 14.79
C TYR A 183 10.04 -24.38 16.22
N SER A 184 11.18 -25.03 16.50
CA SER A 184 11.44 -25.57 17.84
C SER A 184 12.03 -24.50 18.79
N THR A 185 11.13 -23.86 19.53
CA THR A 185 11.34 -23.31 20.89
C THR A 185 11.99 -21.93 21.05
N ILE A 186 12.94 -21.51 20.21
CA ILE A 186 13.52 -20.15 20.27
C ILE A 186 12.56 -19.08 19.68
N SER A 187 11.54 -19.50 18.93
CA SER A 187 10.67 -18.59 18.19
C SER A 187 9.67 -17.79 19.03
N ARG A 188 9.19 -18.29 20.19
CA ARG A 188 8.05 -17.63 20.88
C ARG A 188 8.39 -16.28 21.51
N MET A 189 9.54 -16.15 22.15
CA MET A 189 9.90 -14.92 22.86
C MET A 189 10.31 -13.81 21.87
N MET A 190 11.09 -14.16 20.84
CA MET A 190 11.38 -13.25 19.71
C MET A 190 10.12 -12.82 18.96
N TRP A 191 9.11 -13.71 18.84
CA TRP A 191 7.85 -13.38 18.18
C TRP A 191 7.07 -12.28 18.88
N VAL A 192 6.98 -12.32 20.22
CA VAL A 192 6.20 -11.33 20.97
C VAL A 192 6.79 -9.93 20.83
N ASP A 193 8.12 -9.79 20.94
CA ASP A 193 8.77 -8.49 20.81
C ASP A 193 8.74 -7.97 19.37
N THR A 194 8.87 -8.86 18.38
CA THR A 194 8.73 -8.52 16.96
C THR A 194 7.30 -8.08 16.63
N MET A 195 6.29 -8.76 17.17
CA MET A 195 4.89 -8.39 16.99
C MET A 195 4.55 -7.04 17.64
N LYS A 196 5.07 -6.75 18.84
CA LYS A 196 4.91 -5.43 19.47
C LYS A 196 5.54 -4.33 18.62
N ALA A 197 6.75 -4.55 18.09
CA ALA A 197 7.40 -3.60 17.19
C ALA A 197 6.59 -3.38 15.90
N HIS A 198 5.99 -4.45 15.35
CA HIS A 198 5.09 -4.36 14.20
C HIS A 198 3.86 -3.49 14.48
N ILE A 199 3.16 -3.76 15.59
CA ILE A 199 1.97 -3.01 15.97
C ILE A 199 2.28 -1.53 16.16
N LEU A 200 3.38 -1.20 16.86
CA LEU A 200 3.81 0.18 17.07
C LEU A 200 4.14 0.88 15.75
N LEU A 201 4.81 0.19 14.82
CA LEU A 201 5.13 0.77 13.52
C LEU A 201 3.89 0.94 12.64
N THR A 202 2.95 0.01 12.69
CA THR A 202 1.66 0.12 11.99
C THR A 202 0.84 1.29 12.54
N ASP A 203 0.79 1.50 13.86
CA ASP A 203 0.13 2.69 14.43
C ASP A 203 0.82 3.99 13.99
N PHE A 204 2.16 4.02 14.03
CA PHE A 204 2.94 5.17 13.60
C PHE A 204 2.72 5.50 12.11
N THR A 205 2.78 4.51 11.23
CA THR A 205 2.57 4.70 9.78
C THR A 205 1.13 5.13 9.47
N CYS A 206 0.14 4.62 10.21
CA CYS A 206 -1.25 5.05 10.10
C CYS A 206 -1.41 6.54 10.45
N ARG A 207 -0.83 6.99 11.58
CA ARG A 207 -0.83 8.40 11.98
C ARG A 207 -0.11 9.28 10.95
N LEU A 208 1.06 8.83 10.47
CA LEU A 208 1.83 9.55 9.45
C LEU A 208 1.04 9.69 8.14
N LEU A 209 0.36 8.62 7.69
CA LEU A 209 -0.48 8.64 6.50
C LEU A 209 -1.63 9.63 6.65
N HIS A 210 -2.26 9.69 7.83
CA HIS A 210 -3.30 10.67 8.12
C HIS A 210 -2.77 12.11 8.05
N THR A 211 -1.59 12.37 8.63
CA THR A 211 -0.92 13.67 8.52
C THR A 211 -0.64 14.01 7.06
N ILE A 212 -0.11 13.09 6.26
CA ILE A 212 0.15 13.31 4.83
C ILE A 212 -1.14 13.63 4.08
N ALA A 213 -2.21 12.85 4.29
CA ALA A 213 -3.50 13.09 3.64
C ALA A 213 -4.07 14.47 3.98
N PHE A 214 -3.95 14.89 5.25
CA PHE A 214 -4.36 16.22 5.68
C PHE A 214 -3.54 17.33 5.02
N PHE A 215 -2.21 17.18 4.94
CA PHE A 215 -1.36 18.17 4.27
C PHE A 215 -1.59 18.19 2.76
N ASP A 216 -1.79 17.05 2.11
CA ASP A 216 -2.10 16.95 0.68
C ASP A 216 -3.39 17.72 0.39
N PHE A 217 -4.44 17.46 1.18
CA PHE A 217 -5.70 18.19 1.10
C PHE A 217 -5.52 19.70 1.31
N THR A 218 -4.73 20.09 2.31
CA THR A 218 -4.47 21.50 2.62
C THR A 218 -3.72 22.19 1.47
N PHE A 219 -2.70 21.55 0.91
CA PHE A 219 -1.95 22.05 -0.24
C PHE A 219 -2.86 22.23 -1.47
N ASP A 220 -3.60 21.18 -1.81
CA ASP A 220 -4.52 21.19 -2.95
C ASP A 220 -5.57 22.28 -2.80
N SER A 221 -6.14 22.43 -1.61
CA SER A 221 -7.10 23.48 -1.29
C SER A 221 -6.47 24.88 -1.43
N ALA A 222 -5.28 25.09 -0.88
CA ALA A 222 -4.59 26.37 -0.95
C ALA A 222 -4.25 26.77 -2.40
N VAL A 223 -3.76 25.82 -3.20
CA VAL A 223 -3.45 26.01 -4.62
C VAL A 223 -4.72 26.30 -5.41
N PHE A 224 -5.78 25.52 -5.17
CA PHE A 224 -7.07 25.71 -5.81
C PHE A 224 -7.64 27.09 -5.51
N TRP A 225 -7.79 27.46 -4.24
CA TRP A 225 -8.37 28.75 -3.86
C TRP A 225 -7.57 29.94 -4.36
N SER A 226 -6.24 29.85 -4.38
CA SER A 226 -5.39 30.90 -4.94
C SER A 226 -5.57 31.04 -6.46
N THR A 227 -5.56 29.92 -7.17
CA THR A 227 -5.82 29.90 -8.62
C THR A 227 -7.22 30.44 -8.92
N PHE A 228 -8.23 29.95 -8.21
CA PHE A 228 -9.62 30.36 -8.34
C PHE A 228 -9.80 31.85 -8.09
N TYR A 229 -9.24 32.38 -6.99
CA TYR A 229 -9.30 33.80 -6.66
C TYR A 229 -8.74 34.67 -7.79
N LYS A 230 -7.58 34.29 -8.33
CA LYS A 230 -6.95 35.04 -9.43
C LYS A 230 -7.78 34.96 -10.71
N THR A 231 -8.25 33.77 -11.08
CA THR A 231 -9.10 33.57 -12.27
C THR A 231 -10.42 34.32 -12.14
N PHE A 232 -11.03 34.33 -10.95
CA PHE A 232 -12.27 35.06 -10.68
C PHE A 232 -12.08 36.57 -10.84
N HIS A 233 -10.98 37.13 -10.33
CA HIS A 233 -10.68 38.56 -10.52
C HIS A 233 -10.52 38.91 -12.00
N ILE A 234 -9.77 38.11 -12.75
CA ILE A 234 -9.58 38.31 -14.20
C ILE A 234 -10.92 38.20 -14.94
N ALA A 235 -11.75 37.21 -14.60
CA ALA A 235 -13.07 37.04 -15.20
C ALA A 235 -14.00 38.21 -14.87
N ARG A 236 -13.93 38.75 -13.66
CA ARG A 236 -14.68 39.95 -13.26
C ARG A 236 -14.24 41.17 -14.08
N ASP A 237 -12.94 41.37 -14.24
CA ASP A 237 -12.39 42.48 -15.04
C ASP A 237 -12.82 42.36 -16.52
N MET A 238 -12.78 41.14 -17.08
CA MET A 238 -13.30 40.87 -18.44
C MET A 238 -14.79 41.15 -18.57
N ARG A 239 -15.59 40.84 -17.54
CA ARG A 239 -17.03 41.13 -17.54
C ARG A 239 -17.31 42.62 -17.54
N LEU A 240 -16.50 43.40 -16.81
CA LEU A 240 -16.58 44.87 -16.84
C LEU A 240 -16.27 45.44 -18.22
N GLN A 241 -15.42 44.77 -19.01
CA GLN A 241 -15.12 45.12 -20.40
C GLN A 241 -16.21 44.70 -21.43
N ARG A 242 -17.41 44.29 -20.97
CA ARG A 242 -18.57 43.93 -21.82
C ARG A 242 -18.30 42.79 -22.82
N ASN A 243 -17.47 41.80 -22.48
CA ASN A 243 -17.39 40.55 -23.23
C ASN A 243 -18.12 39.40 -22.48
N PRO A 244 -19.45 39.24 -22.66
CA PRO A 244 -20.25 38.29 -21.89
C PRO A 244 -20.01 36.81 -22.24
N ASN A 245 -19.37 36.50 -23.37
CA ASN A 245 -19.22 35.14 -23.88
C ASN A 245 -17.80 34.57 -23.68
N SER A 246 -17.13 34.98 -22.60
CA SER A 246 -15.77 34.51 -22.31
C SER A 246 -15.77 33.03 -21.93
N ILE A 247 -15.05 32.21 -22.71
CA ILE A 247 -14.74 30.79 -22.46
C ILE A 247 -14.25 30.56 -21.01
N THR A 248 -13.60 31.54 -20.41
CA THR A 248 -13.11 31.52 -19.03
C THR A 248 -14.21 31.22 -18.01
N TYR A 249 -15.46 31.65 -18.26
CA TYR A 249 -16.58 31.38 -17.35
C TYR A 249 -16.91 29.88 -17.28
N TRP A 250 -16.95 29.21 -18.43
CA TRP A 250 -17.20 27.77 -18.52
C TRP A 250 -16.08 26.97 -17.86
N ILE A 251 -14.83 27.34 -18.11
CA ILE A 251 -13.66 26.72 -17.47
C ILE A 251 -13.73 26.87 -15.94
N LEU A 252 -14.11 28.05 -15.43
CA LEU A 252 -14.18 28.31 -13.99
C LEU A 252 -15.29 27.48 -13.32
N ARG A 253 -16.44 27.32 -13.99
CA ARG A 253 -17.54 26.48 -13.51
C ARG A 253 -17.12 25.01 -13.44
N ASP A 254 -16.50 24.50 -14.49
CA ASP A 254 -16.14 23.08 -14.58
C ASP A 254 -14.99 22.74 -13.61
N ALA A 255 -14.01 23.63 -13.46
CA ALA A 255 -12.95 23.50 -12.46
C ALA A 255 -13.49 23.51 -11.02
N PHE A 256 -14.50 24.35 -10.74
CA PHE A 256 -15.15 24.39 -9.43
C PHE A 256 -15.93 23.10 -9.13
N MET A 257 -16.67 22.57 -10.11
CA MET A 257 -17.38 21.29 -9.97
C MET A 257 -16.42 20.12 -9.73
N TYR A 258 -15.29 20.07 -10.44
CA TYR A 258 -14.25 19.07 -10.22
C TYR A 258 -13.69 19.14 -8.78
N TYR A 259 -13.43 20.36 -8.29
CA TYR A 259 -12.94 20.55 -6.93
C TYR A 259 -13.96 20.15 -5.86
N LEU A 260 -15.25 20.48 -6.03
CA LEU A 260 -16.31 20.03 -5.13
C LEU A 260 -16.42 18.49 -5.12
N THR A 261 -16.33 17.86 -6.29
CA THR A 261 -16.33 16.40 -6.41
C THR A 261 -15.14 15.80 -5.66
N ARG A 262 -13.96 16.40 -5.80
CA ARG A 262 -12.76 15.96 -5.09
C ARG A 262 -12.88 16.13 -3.57
N ILE A 263 -13.41 17.25 -3.09
CA ILE A 263 -13.68 17.44 -1.66
C ILE A 263 -14.65 16.38 -1.18
N SER A 264 -15.78 16.20 -1.87
CA SER A 264 -16.80 15.21 -1.50
C SER A 264 -16.19 13.81 -1.39
N LEU A 265 -15.39 13.42 -2.38
CA LEU A 265 -14.68 12.14 -2.38
C LEU A 265 -13.77 12.02 -1.16
N ILE A 266 -12.92 13.00 -0.87
CA ILE A 266 -12.00 12.96 0.29
C ILE A 266 -12.79 12.93 1.61
N THR A 267 -13.81 13.77 1.76
CA THR A 267 -14.60 13.84 2.99
C THR A 267 -15.37 12.55 3.29
N HIS A 268 -15.76 11.79 2.27
CA HIS A 268 -16.49 10.54 2.46
C HIS A 268 -15.59 9.29 2.47
N PHE A 269 -14.53 9.24 1.67
CA PHE A 269 -13.66 8.06 1.57
C PHE A 269 -12.57 7.99 2.65
N THR A 270 -11.97 9.12 3.04
CA THR A 270 -10.85 9.10 3.99
C THR A 270 -11.27 8.62 5.39
N PRO A 271 -12.40 9.06 5.97
CA PRO A 271 -12.86 8.52 7.26
C PRO A 271 -13.17 7.02 7.20
N LEU A 272 -13.66 6.54 6.05
CA LEU A 272 -13.95 5.13 5.83
C LEU A 272 -12.66 4.30 5.94
N GLN A 273 -11.58 4.71 5.28
CA GLN A 273 -10.29 4.02 5.35
C GLN A 273 -9.72 4.00 6.77
N VAL A 274 -9.86 5.10 7.53
CA VAL A 274 -9.37 5.22 8.91
C VAL A 274 -10.17 4.35 9.89
N ALA A 275 -11.50 4.32 9.75
CA ALA A 275 -12.36 3.45 10.56
C ALA A 275 -11.96 1.98 10.37
N PHE A 276 -11.64 1.57 9.14
CA PHE A 276 -11.19 0.21 8.88
C PHE A 276 -9.83 -0.12 9.49
N GLY A 277 -8.83 0.76 9.34
CA GLY A 277 -7.50 0.52 9.91
C GLY A 277 -7.53 0.38 11.43
N SER A 278 -8.33 1.20 12.11
CA SER A 278 -8.47 1.16 13.57
C SER A 278 -9.26 -0.05 14.08
N HIS A 279 -10.31 -0.48 13.37
CA HIS A 279 -11.06 -1.69 13.74
C HIS A 279 -10.24 -2.98 13.59
N LEU A 280 -9.43 -3.09 12.52
CA LEU A 280 -8.54 -4.23 12.33
C LEU A 280 -7.49 -4.32 13.45
N SER A 281 -6.85 -3.19 13.78
CA SER A 281 -5.85 -3.12 14.85
C SER A 281 -6.44 -3.50 16.23
N MET A 282 -7.65 -3.03 16.56
CA MET A 282 -8.30 -3.38 17.83
C MET A 282 -8.75 -4.84 17.91
N ALA A 283 -9.24 -5.42 16.80
CA ALA A 283 -9.66 -6.82 16.76
C ALA A 283 -8.46 -7.76 16.99
N GLU A 284 -7.30 -7.40 16.45
CA GLU A 284 -6.05 -8.14 16.63
C GLU A 284 -5.49 -8.02 18.07
N PHE A 285 -5.62 -6.85 18.69
CA PHE A 285 -5.20 -6.65 20.09
C PHE A 285 -6.07 -7.45 21.08
N ARG A 286 -7.39 -7.50 20.86
CA ARG A 286 -8.32 -8.20 21.75
C ARG A 286 -8.17 -9.72 21.67
N THR A 287 -7.76 -10.25 20.51
CA THR A 287 -7.53 -11.69 20.33
C THR A 287 -6.18 -12.14 20.88
N THR A 288 -5.14 -11.31 20.81
CA THR A 288 -3.80 -11.62 21.34
C THR A 288 -3.66 -11.38 22.86
N GLY A 289 -4.38 -10.41 23.42
CA GLY A 289 -4.33 -10.08 24.85
C GLY A 289 -5.10 -11.02 25.79
N VAL A 290 -5.93 -11.93 25.26
CA VAL A 290 -6.72 -12.90 26.05
C VAL A 290 -6.06 -14.28 26.05
N ILE A 291 -4.74 -14.35 25.90
CA ILE A 291 -3.99 -15.51 26.40
C ILE A 291 -3.86 -15.33 27.92
N ARG A 292 -4.89 -15.80 28.64
CA ARG A 292 -4.99 -15.76 30.10
C ARG A 292 -3.73 -16.44 30.70
N PRO A 293 -2.87 -15.73 31.45
CA PRO A 293 -1.72 -16.35 32.11
C PRO A 293 -2.11 -17.36 33.20
N GLU A 294 -3.40 -17.43 33.57
CA GLU A 294 -3.92 -18.38 34.57
C GLU A 294 -3.82 -19.86 34.17
N LEU A 295 -3.66 -20.20 32.88
CA LEU A 295 -3.51 -21.60 32.46
C LEU A 295 -2.04 -22.10 32.52
N GLU A 296 -1.05 -21.21 32.60
CA GLU A 296 0.36 -21.62 32.66
C GLU A 296 0.80 -22.04 34.07
N SER A 297 0.13 -21.56 35.12
CA SER A 297 0.38 -22.00 36.51
C SER A 297 -0.03 -23.47 36.75
N SER A 298 -1.08 -23.94 36.07
CA SER A 298 -1.64 -25.29 36.29
C SER A 298 -0.97 -26.39 35.44
N ALA A 299 -0.49 -26.05 34.24
CA ALA A 299 0.19 -27.02 33.37
C ALA A 299 1.62 -27.35 33.84
N TYR A 300 2.33 -26.42 34.48
CA TYR A 300 3.69 -26.66 34.97
C TYR A 300 3.73 -27.45 36.29
N THR A 301 2.67 -27.41 37.11
CA THR A 301 2.61 -28.17 38.37
C THR A 301 2.21 -29.64 38.18
N SER A 302 1.62 -30.01 37.05
CA SER A 302 1.21 -31.41 36.78
C SER A 302 2.30 -32.28 36.15
N VAL A 303 3.36 -31.71 35.56
CA VAL A 303 4.47 -32.47 34.94
C VAL A 303 5.57 -32.86 35.95
N LEU A 304 5.62 -32.23 37.13
CA LEU A 304 6.57 -32.57 38.20
C LEU A 304 6.09 -33.66 39.18
N ARG A 305 4.89 -34.21 39.00
CA ARG A 305 4.47 -35.45 39.69
C ARG A 305 4.59 -36.64 38.75
N ARG A 306 5.83 -37.05 38.43
CA ARG A 306 6.06 -38.45 38.06
C ARG A 306 6.07 -39.27 39.36
N PRO A 307 5.20 -40.28 39.51
CA PRO A 307 5.34 -41.23 40.60
C PRO A 307 6.66 -41.99 40.43
N PRO A 308 7.35 -42.36 41.53
CA PRO A 308 8.54 -43.19 41.46
C PRO A 308 8.16 -44.56 40.91
N THR A 309 8.62 -44.87 39.70
CA THR A 309 8.61 -46.24 39.16
C THR A 309 9.62 -47.08 39.92
N THR A 310 9.13 -47.86 40.87
CA THR A 310 9.77 -49.06 41.40
C THR A 310 9.63 -50.21 40.40
N ALA A 311 10.73 -50.99 40.26
CA ALA A 311 10.79 -52.33 39.67
C ALA A 311 10.56 -52.39 38.13
N ASP A 312 11.03 -53.35 37.35
CA ASP A 312 11.85 -54.54 37.55
C ASP A 312 12.26 -55.04 36.14
N VAL A 313 13.35 -55.81 36.08
CA VAL A 313 13.58 -56.97 35.21
C VAL A 313 13.01 -57.01 33.78
N GLY A 314 13.90 -57.12 32.79
CA GLY A 314 13.53 -57.63 31.46
C GLY A 314 14.64 -57.57 30.41
N ARG A 315 15.63 -58.47 30.49
CA ARG A 315 16.59 -58.73 29.39
C ARG A 315 15.83 -59.20 28.15
N HIS A 316 15.86 -58.44 27.06
CA HIS A 316 15.47 -58.92 25.73
C HIS A 316 16.71 -59.39 24.94
N PRO A 317 16.65 -60.57 24.27
CA PRO A 317 17.74 -61.12 23.48
C PRO A 317 17.86 -60.45 22.08
N PRO A 318 19.02 -60.59 21.41
CA PRO A 318 19.28 -59.95 20.12
C PRO A 318 18.46 -60.55 18.96
N PRO A 319 18.15 -59.74 17.92
CA PRO A 319 17.37 -60.18 16.77
C PRO A 319 18.13 -61.17 15.88
N ARG A 320 17.45 -62.25 15.51
CA ARG A 320 17.90 -63.27 14.53
C ARG A 320 18.07 -62.65 13.15
N SER A 321 19.20 -62.97 12.51
CA SER A 321 19.49 -62.72 11.10
C SER A 321 18.56 -63.53 10.19
N GLY A 322 17.69 -62.83 9.47
CA GLY A 322 16.87 -63.39 8.39
C GLY A 322 17.67 -63.48 7.10
N LYS A 323 17.87 -64.71 6.62
CA LYS A 323 18.57 -65.09 5.40
C LYS A 323 17.70 -64.77 4.18
N VAL A 324 18.11 -63.82 3.34
CA VAL A 324 17.46 -63.49 2.07
C VAL A 324 17.83 -64.57 1.03
N ARG A 325 16.84 -65.22 0.42
CA ARG A 325 17.01 -66.02 -0.81
C ARG A 325 16.81 -65.11 -2.02
N PRO A 326 17.60 -65.25 -3.10
CA PRO A 326 17.27 -64.66 -4.38
C PRO A 326 16.19 -65.51 -5.09
N ALA A 327 15.19 -64.85 -5.65
CA ALA A 327 14.29 -65.45 -6.63
C ALA A 327 14.92 -65.28 -8.03
N TYR A 328 14.87 -66.36 -8.81
CA TYR A 328 15.16 -66.42 -10.23
C TYR A 328 14.00 -65.86 -11.04
#